data_AF-A0A3M1BQH1-F1
#
_entry.id   AF-A0A3M1BQH1-F1
#
_cell.length_a   1.000
_cell.length_b   1.000
_cell.length_c   1.000
_cell.angle_alpha   90.00
_cell.angle_beta   90.00
_cell.angle_gamma   90.00
#
_symmetry.space_group_name_H-M   'P 1'
#
loop_
_entity.id
_entity.type
_entity.pdbx_description
1 polymer ?
#
loop_
_entity_poly.entity_id
_entity_poly.type
_entity_poly.pdbx_seq_one_letter_code
_entity_poly.pdbx_strand_id
1 'polypeptide(L)'
;MRVGLVIQARNGSSRYPRKSIQLLYERLVLDWVLSRAGRAKVDVRVLVTSWLEQDDIIERIGVCKGWEVIRGHPIDVLSRYAQATANFELDTVIRVTADCPLIDHNLIDMAVELYKDEDLDYFAYNAIVNGFDVEVIKGEWILRADQKAKLPSEREHVSPYIRKSKRAKRLFYRLHEEDLSHIHLSLDYPEDLIVIERIITALQREDFVYWDVVRLIKERPELLEREKEIPVNEGYLRSLREDREFIKSLKGRRLKLEESLRHFERTKRLVPNCSQTFSKSYLQFSVGAVPLFVREGKGCQPVDLDGNTYIDYTMGLGACVLGYAFEPVLERVEKELRRGTVFTLPSYLEAELAELLREVIPCCE
;
A
#
# COMPACT_ATOMS: atom_id res chain seq x y z
N MET A 1 -7.04 20.50 21.97
CA MET A 1 -6.75 20.03 20.61
C MET A 1 -5.25 19.92 20.48
N ARG A 2 -4.71 18.72 20.37
CA ARG A 2 -3.28 18.46 20.27
C ARG A 2 -2.84 18.42 18.81
N VAL A 3 -1.97 19.34 18.43
CA VAL A 3 -1.47 19.54 17.07
C VAL A 3 -0.07 18.93 16.94
N GLY A 4 0.08 17.96 16.06
CA GLY A 4 1.37 17.33 15.76
C GLY A 4 1.87 17.70 14.36
N LEU A 5 3.12 18.17 14.27
CA LEU A 5 3.84 18.28 13.01
C LEU A 5 4.54 16.95 12.72
N VAL A 6 4.11 16.27 11.66
CA VAL A 6 4.63 14.97 11.25
C VAL A 6 5.37 15.11 9.93
N ILE A 7 6.67 14.78 9.95
CA ILE A 7 7.54 14.84 8.77
C ILE A 7 7.91 13.43 8.35
N GLN A 8 7.72 13.12 7.06
CA GLN A 8 8.16 11.84 6.50
C GLN A 8 9.52 11.93 5.82
N ALA A 9 10.42 11.00 6.15
CA ALA A 9 11.74 10.89 5.51
C ALA A 9 12.13 9.42 5.29
N ARG A 10 12.71 9.11 4.13
CA ARG A 10 13.33 7.80 3.83
C ARG A 10 14.43 7.95 2.78
N ASN A 11 15.47 7.12 2.86
CA ASN A 11 16.57 7.10 1.90
C ASN A 11 16.32 6.22 0.66
N GLY A 12 15.22 5.45 0.64
CA GLY A 12 14.86 4.51 -0.42
C GLY A 12 14.33 5.13 -1.73
N SER A 13 14.73 6.36 -2.08
CA SER A 13 14.38 6.96 -3.37
C SER A 13 15.23 6.33 -4.49
N SER A 14 14.59 5.88 -5.56
CA SER A 14 15.28 5.35 -6.76
C SER A 14 15.83 6.45 -7.67
N ARG A 15 15.19 7.62 -7.67
CA ARG A 15 15.50 8.76 -8.56
C ARG A 15 16.73 9.54 -8.06
N TYR A 16 16.75 9.79 -6.76
CA TYR A 16 17.89 10.38 -6.07
C TYR A 16 18.10 9.67 -4.73
N PRO A 17 18.91 8.59 -4.71
CA PRO A 17 19.18 7.83 -3.50
C PRO A 17 19.73 8.71 -2.38
N ARG A 18 19.25 8.47 -1.15
CA ARG A 18 19.70 9.20 0.04
C ARG A 18 19.48 10.72 -0.02
N LYS A 19 18.51 11.20 -0.82
CA LYS A 19 18.24 12.64 -1.00
C LYS A 19 18.09 13.44 0.30
N SER A 20 17.45 12.88 1.32
CA SER A 20 17.23 13.57 2.60
C SER A 20 18.52 13.79 3.40
N ILE A 21 19.61 13.09 3.10
CA ILE A 21 20.92 13.24 3.78
C ILE A 21 22.01 13.76 2.85
N GLN A 22 21.62 14.36 1.73
CA GLN A 22 22.56 15.11 0.88
C GLN A 22 22.93 16.43 1.55
N LEU A 23 24.12 16.93 1.27
CA LEU A 23 24.52 18.27 1.70
C LEU A 23 23.85 19.32 0.82
N LEU A 24 23.27 20.33 1.47
CA LEU A 24 22.64 21.51 0.90
C LEU A 24 23.14 22.70 1.72
N TYR A 25 23.99 23.55 1.14
CA TYR A 25 24.56 24.72 1.83
C TYR A 25 25.06 24.40 3.26
N GLU A 26 26.14 23.59 3.33
CA GLU A 26 26.83 23.17 4.56
C GLU A 26 26.04 22.28 5.55
N ARG A 27 24.75 22.03 5.31
CA ARG A 27 23.91 21.19 6.18
C ARG A 27 23.24 20.08 5.40
N LEU A 28 22.70 19.07 6.11
CA LEU A 28 21.92 18.03 5.46
C LEU A 28 20.55 18.58 5.04
N VAL A 29 20.00 18.09 3.93
CA VAL A 29 18.63 18.47 3.48
C VAL A 29 17.60 18.27 4.58
N LEU A 30 17.63 17.13 5.27
CA LEU A 30 16.72 16.86 6.39
C LEU A 30 16.92 17.87 7.54
N ASP A 31 18.14 18.32 7.80
CA ASP A 31 18.39 19.35 8.81
C ASP A 31 17.66 20.65 8.45
N TRP A 32 17.77 21.11 7.21
CA TRP A 32 17.03 22.28 6.73
C TRP A 32 15.53 22.17 7.00
N VAL A 33 14.92 21.04 6.64
CA VAL A 33 13.48 20.81 6.83
C VAL A 33 13.13 20.81 8.32
N LEU A 34 13.82 20.00 9.15
CA LEU A 34 13.51 19.88 10.58
C LEU A 34 13.73 21.20 11.33
N SER A 35 14.79 21.92 11.01
CA SER A 35 15.14 23.20 11.65
C SER A 35 14.18 24.32 11.26
N ARG A 36 13.74 24.38 9.99
CA ARG A 36 12.80 25.40 9.53
C ARG A 36 11.37 25.09 9.97
N ALA A 37 10.86 23.91 9.63
CA ALA A 37 9.50 23.50 10.02
C ALA A 37 9.35 23.38 11.53
N GLY A 38 10.42 23.01 12.25
CA GLY A 38 10.43 22.91 13.71
C GLY A 38 10.13 24.23 14.44
N ARG A 39 10.24 25.39 13.78
CA ARG A 39 9.87 26.69 14.36
C ARG A 39 8.34 26.91 14.45
N ALA A 40 7.54 26.07 13.80
CA ALA A 40 6.09 26.14 13.87
C ALA A 40 5.57 25.92 15.31
N LYS A 41 4.45 26.57 15.62
CA LYS A 41 3.79 26.54 16.94
C LYS A 41 2.90 25.30 17.03
N VAL A 42 3.51 24.18 17.42
CA VAL A 42 2.85 22.87 17.56
C VAL A 42 3.15 22.24 18.90
N ASP A 43 2.28 21.33 19.35
CA ASP A 43 2.43 20.63 20.63
C ASP A 43 3.47 19.51 20.55
N VAL A 44 3.55 18.82 19.41
CA VAL A 44 4.44 17.66 19.20
C VAL A 44 5.07 17.72 17.81
N ARG A 45 6.34 17.30 17.71
CA ARG A 45 7.07 17.18 16.45
C ARG A 45 7.51 15.73 16.28
N VAL A 46 7.08 15.08 15.20
CA VAL A 46 7.32 13.65 14.96
C VAL A 46 7.95 13.46 13.58
N LEU A 47 9.08 12.77 13.53
CA LEU A 47 9.72 12.29 12.32
C LEU A 47 9.33 10.83 12.10
N VAL A 48 8.69 10.54 10.96
CA VAL A 48 8.36 9.16 10.57
C VAL A 48 9.32 8.65 9.50
N THR A 49 9.94 7.50 9.76
CA THR A 49 10.91 6.87 8.83
C THR A 49 10.74 5.35 8.76
N SER A 50 11.55 4.65 7.97
CA SER A 50 11.43 3.18 7.86
C SER A 50 12.30 2.44 8.87
N TRP A 51 11.94 1.19 9.16
CA TRP A 51 12.77 0.29 9.96
C TRP A 51 14.01 -0.24 9.21
N LEU A 52 14.25 0.18 7.96
CA LEU A 52 15.42 -0.27 7.21
C LEU A 52 16.69 0.39 7.76
N GLU A 53 17.79 -0.36 7.84
CA GLU A 53 19.10 0.09 8.36
C GLU A 53 19.61 1.38 7.69
N GLN A 54 19.36 1.54 6.38
CA GLN A 54 19.73 2.76 5.64
C GLN A 54 19.08 4.05 6.18
N ASP A 55 18.00 3.93 6.96
CA ASP A 55 17.26 5.04 7.56
C ASP A 55 17.66 5.28 9.03
N ASP A 56 18.61 4.53 9.60
CA ASP A 56 19.12 4.75 10.96
C ASP A 56 19.70 6.16 11.14
N ILE A 57 20.33 6.69 10.09
CA ILE A 57 20.86 8.06 10.09
C ILE A 57 19.74 9.11 10.16
N ILE A 58 18.57 8.83 9.57
CA ILE A 58 17.41 9.73 9.62
C ILE A 58 16.87 9.82 11.05
N GLU A 59 16.76 8.68 11.73
CA GLU A 59 16.39 8.62 13.15
C GLU A 59 17.37 9.41 14.01
N ARG A 60 18.68 9.18 13.83
CA ARG A 60 19.72 9.93 14.58
C ARG A 60 19.59 11.43 14.40
N ILE A 61 19.38 11.90 13.17
CA ILE A 61 19.19 13.33 12.88
C ILE A 61 17.94 13.87 13.60
N GLY A 62 16.82 13.15 13.54
CA GLY A 62 15.58 13.52 14.24
C GLY A 62 15.77 13.66 15.74
N VAL A 63 16.33 12.63 16.38
CA VAL A 63 16.60 12.62 17.83
C VAL A 63 17.54 13.77 18.22
N CYS A 64 18.63 14.00 17.47
CA CYS A 64 19.54 15.11 17.73
C CYS A 64 18.88 16.50 17.61
N LYS A 65 17.81 16.62 16.82
CA LYS A 65 17.01 17.86 16.69
C LYS A 65 15.87 17.96 17.69
N GLY A 66 15.74 16.99 18.61
CA GLY A 66 14.68 16.95 19.61
C GLY A 66 13.30 16.58 19.03
N TRP A 67 13.27 15.83 17.93
CA TRP A 67 12.05 15.29 17.36
C TRP A 67 11.79 13.88 17.91
N GLU A 68 10.52 13.58 18.17
CA GLU A 68 10.08 12.21 18.39
C GLU A 68 10.23 11.42 17.08
N VAL A 69 10.63 10.15 17.16
CA VAL A 69 10.84 9.32 15.96
C VAL A 69 9.97 8.08 15.99
N ILE A 70 9.30 7.81 14.88
CA ILE A 70 8.56 6.56 14.66
C ILE A 70 9.10 5.86 13.43
N ARG A 71 9.41 4.58 13.59
CA ARG A 71 9.86 3.70 12.51
C ARG A 71 8.76 2.72 12.15
N GLY A 72 8.56 2.51 10.85
CA GLY A 72 7.56 1.58 10.36
C GLY A 72 7.85 1.09 8.95
N HIS A 73 6.80 0.60 8.27
CA HIS A 73 6.94 -0.05 6.97
C HIS A 73 7.52 0.92 5.91
N PRO A 74 8.42 0.46 5.03
CA PRO A 74 9.14 1.34 4.10
C PRO A 74 8.26 2.01 3.03
N ILE A 75 7.21 1.33 2.57
CA ILE A 75 6.28 1.83 1.53
C ILE A 75 5.00 2.42 2.14
N ASP A 76 4.37 1.73 3.08
CA ASP A 76 3.16 2.17 3.77
C ASP A 76 3.41 3.33 4.73
N VAL A 77 3.48 4.54 4.17
CA VAL A 77 3.69 5.78 4.93
C VAL A 77 2.48 6.11 5.79
N LEU A 78 1.26 5.85 5.29
CA LEU A 78 0.02 6.10 6.02
C LEU A 78 -0.01 5.39 7.38
N SER A 79 0.45 4.13 7.44
CA SER A 79 0.54 3.40 8.71
C SER A 79 1.44 4.10 9.74
N ARG A 80 2.53 4.74 9.29
CA ARG A 80 3.44 5.49 10.19
C ARG A 80 2.82 6.78 10.70
N TYR A 81 2.05 7.46 9.84
CA TYR A 81 1.25 8.60 10.27
C TYR A 81 0.17 8.19 11.27
N ALA A 82 -0.48 7.05 11.06
CA ALA A 82 -1.47 6.52 12.00
C ALA A 82 -0.85 6.14 13.35
N GLN A 83 0.34 5.53 13.35
CA GLN A 83 1.11 5.28 14.58
C GLN A 83 1.47 6.59 15.30
N ALA A 84 1.95 7.62 14.58
CA ALA A 84 2.21 8.93 15.17
C ALA A 84 0.95 9.56 15.76
N THR A 85 -0.16 9.48 15.03
CA THR A 85 -1.45 10.02 15.46
C THR A 85 -1.94 9.33 16.73
N ALA A 86 -1.86 8.00 16.79
CA ALA A 86 -2.31 7.23 17.94
C ALA A 86 -1.38 7.39 19.16
N ASN A 87 -0.06 7.24 18.97
CA ASN A 87 0.91 7.26 20.08
C ASN A 87 0.95 8.61 20.81
N PHE A 88 0.75 9.71 20.07
CA PHE A 88 0.78 11.06 20.62
C PHE A 88 -0.60 11.68 20.78
N GLU A 89 -1.68 10.90 20.57
CA GLU A 89 -3.07 11.35 20.69
C GLU A 89 -3.34 12.66 19.92
N LEU A 90 -2.92 12.70 18.66
CA LEU A 90 -3.00 13.90 17.84
C LEU A 90 -4.43 14.10 17.32
N ASP A 91 -5.04 15.22 17.71
CA ASP A 91 -6.33 15.67 17.16
C ASP A 91 -6.17 16.25 15.75
N THR A 92 -5.01 16.86 15.48
CA THR A 92 -4.67 17.48 14.20
C THR A 92 -3.24 17.14 13.82
N VAL A 93 -3.05 16.72 12.58
CA VAL A 93 -1.79 16.29 11.99
C VAL A 93 -1.43 17.24 10.86
N ILE A 94 -0.28 17.89 11.00
CA ILE A 94 0.33 18.69 9.93
C ILE A 94 1.32 17.77 9.22
N ARG A 95 1.12 17.56 7.92
CA ARG A 95 2.01 16.79 7.07
C ARG A 95 2.91 17.71 6.28
N VAL A 96 4.21 17.50 6.43
CA VAL A 96 5.29 18.09 5.62
C VAL A 96 6.22 16.95 5.15
N THR A 97 6.81 17.07 3.97
CA THR A 97 7.72 16.06 3.43
C THR A 97 9.17 16.51 3.53
N ALA A 98 10.09 15.56 3.77
CA ALA A 98 11.51 15.86 3.96
C ALA A 98 12.27 16.23 2.68
N ASP A 99 11.58 16.36 1.55
CA ASP A 99 12.09 16.89 0.29
C ASP A 99 11.73 18.36 0.06
N CYS A 100 11.18 19.04 1.06
CA CYS A 100 10.81 20.45 1.01
C CYS A 100 11.75 21.31 1.89
N PRO A 101 13.06 21.46 1.56
CA PRO A 101 14.02 22.15 2.42
C PRO A 101 13.74 23.65 2.58
N LEU A 102 12.98 24.27 1.68
CA LEU A 102 12.62 25.68 1.74
C LEU A 102 11.39 25.97 2.59
N ILE A 103 10.72 24.94 3.14
CA ILE A 103 9.46 25.04 3.88
C ILE A 103 9.44 26.22 4.87
N ASP A 104 8.30 26.91 4.94
CA ASP A 104 8.11 28.09 5.78
C ASP A 104 7.20 27.75 6.96
N HIS A 105 7.70 27.96 8.18
CA HIS A 105 6.92 27.72 9.39
C HIS A 105 5.73 28.68 9.53
N ASN A 106 5.78 29.88 8.95
CA ASN A 106 4.66 30.81 9.00
C ASN A 106 3.49 30.34 8.14
N LEU A 107 3.76 29.64 7.03
CA LEU A 107 2.73 28.95 6.26
C LEU A 107 2.12 27.79 7.05
N ILE A 108 2.93 27.06 7.82
CA ILE A 108 2.43 26.00 8.70
C ILE A 108 1.48 26.58 9.76
N ASP A 109 1.90 27.65 10.45
CA ASP A 109 1.09 28.30 11.49
C ASP A 109 -0.22 28.86 10.90
N MET A 110 -0.15 29.56 9.76
CA MET A 110 -1.33 30.09 9.06
C MET A 110 -2.29 28.98 8.61
N ALA A 111 -1.77 27.86 8.08
CA ALA A 111 -2.61 26.74 7.65
C ALA A 111 -3.41 26.16 8.83
N VAL A 112 -2.80 26.10 10.01
CA VAL A 112 -3.45 25.59 11.23
C VAL A 112 -4.54 26.54 11.72
N GLU A 113 -4.35 27.86 11.62
CA GLU A 113 -5.37 28.86 11.96
C GLU A 113 -6.58 28.76 11.03
N LEU A 114 -6.35 28.82 9.71
CA LEU A 114 -7.41 28.68 8.70
C LEU A 114 -8.16 27.34 8.81
N TYR A 115 -7.43 26.27 9.11
CA TYR A 115 -8.01 24.94 9.33
C TYR A 115 -9.01 24.91 10.50
N LYS A 116 -8.70 25.60 11.60
CA LYS A 116 -9.54 25.65 12.80
C LYS A 116 -10.76 26.54 12.59
N ASP A 117 -10.57 27.73 12.02
CA ASP A 117 -11.65 28.71 11.84
C ASP A 117 -12.78 28.15 10.97
N GLU A 118 -12.42 27.35 9.98
CA GLU A 118 -13.36 26.74 9.03
C GLU A 118 -13.88 25.36 9.47
N ASP A 119 -13.49 24.83 10.65
CA ASP A 119 -13.84 23.48 11.15
C ASP A 119 -13.74 22.40 10.06
N LEU A 120 -12.52 22.20 9.53
CA LEU A 120 -12.25 21.33 8.40
C LEU A 120 -11.78 19.93 8.81
N ASP A 121 -11.93 18.97 7.91
CA ASP A 121 -11.32 17.63 8.05
C ASP A 121 -9.95 17.55 7.38
N TYR A 122 -9.74 18.37 6.36
CA TYR A 122 -8.53 18.42 5.56
C TYR A 122 -8.35 19.82 4.95
N PHE A 123 -7.13 20.33 5.02
CA PHE A 123 -6.71 21.59 4.42
C PHE A 123 -5.41 21.37 3.66
N ALA A 124 -5.27 22.04 2.52
CA ALA A 124 -3.99 22.19 1.83
C ALA A 124 -3.97 23.51 1.07
N TYR A 125 -2.78 24.07 0.88
CA TYR A 125 -2.61 25.17 -0.07
C TYR A 125 -2.76 24.69 -1.50
N ASN A 126 -3.23 25.59 -2.37
CA ASN A 126 -3.38 25.38 -3.80
C ASN A 126 -2.74 26.55 -4.56
N ALA A 127 -2.23 26.27 -5.76
CA ALA A 127 -1.61 27.26 -6.64
C ALA A 127 -0.37 27.98 -6.05
N ILE A 128 0.31 27.37 -5.08
CA ILE A 128 1.58 27.84 -4.51
C ILE A 128 2.78 27.14 -5.15
N VAL A 129 3.99 27.66 -4.91
CA VAL A 129 5.24 27.00 -5.32
C VAL A 129 5.35 25.61 -4.68
N ASN A 130 5.56 24.56 -5.48
CA ASN A 130 5.76 23.22 -4.94
C ASN A 130 7.10 23.17 -4.19
N GLY A 131 7.15 22.44 -3.08
CA GLY A 131 8.26 22.52 -2.11
C GLY A 131 7.93 23.37 -0.88
N PHE A 132 6.74 23.99 -0.85
CA PHE A 132 6.15 24.64 0.33
C PHE A 132 4.84 23.95 0.76
N ASP A 133 4.67 22.70 0.34
CA ASP A 133 3.45 21.94 0.56
C ASP A 133 3.21 21.69 2.05
N VAL A 134 2.04 22.13 2.52
CA VAL A 134 1.53 21.89 3.87
C VAL A 134 0.13 21.31 3.73
N GLU A 135 -0.09 20.14 4.34
CA GLU A 135 -1.42 19.57 4.52
C GLU A 135 -1.75 19.54 6.02
N VAL A 136 -2.94 19.99 6.40
CA VAL A 136 -3.46 19.88 7.77
C VAL A 136 -4.63 18.92 7.76
N ILE A 137 -4.59 17.89 8.60
CA ILE A 137 -5.48 16.74 8.52
C ILE A 137 -6.00 16.43 9.92
N LYS A 138 -7.29 16.20 10.07
CA LYS A 138 -7.87 15.75 11.33
C LYS A 138 -7.35 14.35 11.69
N GLY A 139 -6.93 14.14 12.93
CA GLY A 139 -6.36 12.86 13.38
C GLY A 139 -7.29 11.67 13.15
N GLU A 140 -8.59 11.84 13.39
CA GLU A 140 -9.58 10.78 13.13
C GLU A 140 -9.62 10.33 11.66
N TRP A 141 -9.30 11.23 10.72
CA TRP A 141 -9.30 10.92 9.31
C TRP A 141 -8.03 10.17 8.89
N ILE A 142 -6.90 10.42 9.53
CA ILE A 142 -5.69 9.59 9.37
C ILE A 142 -5.95 8.16 9.84
N LEU A 143 -6.50 7.99 11.05
CA LEU A 143 -6.81 6.66 11.61
C LEU A 143 -7.87 5.93 10.76
N ARG A 144 -8.89 6.64 10.29
CA ARG A 144 -9.91 6.09 9.39
C ARG A 144 -9.31 5.68 8.04
N ALA A 145 -8.41 6.50 7.49
CA ALA A 145 -7.73 6.17 6.25
C ALA A 145 -6.87 4.92 6.43
N ASP A 146 -6.14 4.79 7.53
CA ASP A 146 -5.32 3.62 7.80
C ASP A 146 -6.13 2.31 7.86
N GLN A 147 -7.37 2.35 8.35
CA GLN A 147 -8.24 1.17 8.37
C GLN A 147 -8.88 0.83 7.01
N LYS A 148 -9.05 1.82 6.12
CA LYS A 148 -9.93 1.69 4.94
C LYS A 148 -9.22 1.82 3.59
N ALA A 149 -8.10 2.53 3.55
CA ALA A 149 -7.30 2.69 2.34
C ALA A 149 -6.74 1.34 1.90
N LYS A 150 -6.92 1.02 0.62
CA LYS A 150 -6.46 -0.25 0.04
C LYS A 150 -5.54 -0.04 -1.15
N LEU A 151 -5.63 1.13 -1.78
CA LEU A 151 -4.86 1.41 -2.98
C LEU A 151 -3.40 1.75 -2.61
N PRO A 152 -2.40 1.26 -3.37
CA PRO A 152 -1.00 1.63 -3.19
C PRO A 152 -0.77 3.14 -3.04
N SER A 153 -1.42 3.96 -3.88
CA SER A 153 -1.29 5.42 -3.80
C SER A 153 -1.81 6.00 -2.48
N GLU A 154 -2.88 5.43 -1.93
CA GLU A 154 -3.45 5.88 -0.65
C GLU A 154 -2.53 5.52 0.52
N ARG A 155 -1.89 4.34 0.49
CA ARG A 155 -0.95 3.89 1.53
C ARG A 155 0.38 4.64 1.48
N GLU A 156 0.88 4.97 0.29
CA GLU A 156 2.19 5.64 0.14
C GLU A 156 2.12 7.16 0.34
N HIS A 157 1.04 7.83 -0.07
CA HIS A 157 0.97 9.29 -0.09
C HIS A 157 0.08 9.90 0.99
N VAL A 158 -0.46 9.08 1.90
CA VAL A 158 -1.20 9.47 3.12
C VAL A 158 -2.56 10.11 2.85
N SER A 159 -2.59 11.26 2.17
CA SER A 159 -3.78 12.07 1.95
C SER A 159 -4.75 11.63 0.83
N PRO A 160 -4.40 10.79 -0.18
CA PRO A 160 -5.30 10.52 -1.31
C PRO A 160 -6.68 9.96 -0.94
N TYR A 161 -6.76 9.07 0.05
CA TYR A 161 -8.04 8.52 0.53
C TYR A 161 -8.97 9.63 1.04
N ILE A 162 -8.41 10.54 1.83
CA ILE A 162 -9.13 11.67 2.45
C ILE A 162 -9.49 12.69 1.36
N ARG A 163 -8.54 13.04 0.49
CA ARG A 163 -8.74 13.95 -0.64
C ARG A 163 -9.78 13.48 -1.64
N LYS A 164 -10.01 12.17 -1.79
CA LYS A 164 -11.05 11.61 -2.69
C LYS A 164 -12.39 11.38 -1.97
N SER A 165 -12.43 11.50 -0.63
CA SER A 165 -13.63 11.27 0.16
C SER A 165 -14.69 12.35 -0.08
N LYS A 166 -15.92 11.93 -0.40
CA LYS A 166 -17.08 12.84 -0.46
C LYS A 166 -17.61 13.24 0.91
N ARG A 167 -17.14 12.59 1.98
CA ARG A 167 -17.60 12.82 3.36
C ARG A 167 -16.68 13.76 4.15
N ALA A 168 -15.46 14.00 3.67
CA ALA A 168 -14.52 14.89 4.32
C ALA A 168 -14.78 16.33 3.89
N LYS A 169 -14.93 17.24 4.85
CA LYS A 169 -14.96 18.69 4.65
C LYS A 169 -13.54 19.17 4.33
N ARG A 170 -13.29 19.47 3.05
CA ARG A 170 -11.96 19.75 2.50
C ARG A 170 -11.89 21.20 2.02
N LEU A 171 -10.79 21.88 2.30
CA LEU A 171 -10.45 23.17 1.70
C LEU A 171 -9.11 23.10 0.97
N PHE A 172 -9.09 23.61 -0.25
CA PHE A 172 -7.89 23.84 -1.03
C PHE A 172 -7.70 25.36 -1.14
N TYR A 173 -6.93 25.93 -0.22
CA TYR A 173 -6.84 27.37 -0.04
C TYR A 173 -5.87 28.00 -1.02
N ARG A 174 -6.35 29.00 -1.77
CA ARG A 174 -5.53 29.75 -2.71
C ARG A 174 -4.91 30.95 -1.99
N LEU A 175 -3.59 30.93 -1.81
CA LEU A 175 -2.87 31.95 -1.05
C LEU A 175 -2.78 33.30 -1.78
N HIS A 176 -2.75 33.27 -3.12
CA HIS A 176 -2.68 34.46 -3.97
C HIS A 176 -3.36 34.20 -5.33
N GLU A 177 -3.69 35.27 -6.06
CA GLU A 177 -4.44 35.18 -7.33
C GLU A 177 -3.65 34.53 -8.46
N GLU A 178 -2.33 34.65 -8.46
CA GLU A 178 -1.46 34.03 -9.46
C GLU A 178 -1.41 32.50 -9.24
N ASP A 179 -1.03 31.74 -10.27
CA ASP A 179 -0.76 30.31 -10.12
C ASP A 179 0.75 30.05 -10.19
N LEU A 180 1.34 29.74 -9.04
CA LEU A 180 2.77 29.45 -8.92
C LEU A 180 3.08 27.96 -8.84
N SER A 181 2.08 27.09 -9.07
CA SER A 181 2.26 25.62 -9.03
C SER A 181 3.11 25.05 -10.17
N HIS A 182 3.48 25.88 -11.14
CA HIS A 182 4.45 25.53 -12.18
C HIS A 182 5.92 25.63 -11.71
N ILE A 183 6.16 26.25 -10.55
CA ILE A 183 7.49 26.35 -9.94
C ILE A 183 7.69 25.13 -9.01
N HIS A 184 8.78 24.40 -9.23
CA HIS A 184 9.09 23.16 -8.52
C HIS A 184 10.39 23.29 -7.72
N LEU A 185 10.27 23.37 -6.40
CA LEU A 185 11.39 23.48 -5.45
C LEU A 185 11.40 22.34 -4.41
N SER A 186 10.73 21.23 -4.71
CA SER A 186 10.87 19.96 -4.00
C SER A 186 12.08 19.19 -4.53
N LEU A 187 12.86 18.58 -3.65
CA LEU A 187 14.03 17.78 -4.01
C LEU A 187 13.63 16.38 -4.46
N ASP A 188 13.66 16.08 -5.76
CA ASP A 188 13.42 14.73 -6.28
C ASP A 188 14.60 14.16 -7.07
N TYR A 189 15.38 15.03 -7.71
CA TYR A 189 16.54 14.73 -8.54
C TYR A 189 17.76 15.57 -8.11
N PRO A 190 18.99 15.16 -8.49
CA PRO A 190 20.19 15.95 -8.22
C PRO A 190 20.14 17.39 -8.74
N GLU A 191 19.49 17.63 -9.88
CA GLU A 191 19.35 18.96 -10.47
C GLU A 191 18.49 19.90 -9.60
N ASP A 192 17.51 19.36 -8.86
CA ASP A 192 16.71 20.15 -7.92
C ASP A 192 17.59 20.69 -6.77
N LEU A 193 18.58 19.91 -6.32
CA LEU A 193 19.52 20.32 -5.27
C LEU A 193 20.28 21.59 -5.68
N ILE A 194 20.74 21.65 -6.93
CA ILE A 194 21.49 22.78 -7.49
C ILE A 194 20.62 24.04 -7.56
N VAL A 195 19.34 23.90 -7.94
CA VAL A 195 18.39 25.02 -7.95
C VAL A 195 18.14 25.53 -6.52
N ILE A 196 17.86 24.62 -5.59
CA ILE A 196 17.58 24.97 -4.19
C ILE A 196 18.81 25.62 -3.54
N GLU A 197 20.02 25.12 -3.81
CA GLU A 197 21.27 25.68 -3.30
C GLU A 197 21.53 27.09 -3.84
N ARG A 198 21.28 27.33 -5.14
CA ARG A 198 21.34 28.68 -5.73
C ARG A 198 20.40 29.66 -5.05
N ILE A 199 19.17 29.23 -4.75
CA ILE A 199 18.16 30.05 -4.05
C ILE A 199 18.64 30.37 -2.63
N ILE A 200 19.05 29.36 -1.85
CA ILE A 200 19.55 29.57 -0.48
C ILE A 200 20.76 30.50 -0.46
N THR A 201 21.71 30.30 -1.39
CA THR A 201 22.90 31.15 -1.52
C THR A 201 22.53 32.59 -1.86
N ALA A 202 21.56 32.80 -2.76
CA ALA A 202 21.11 34.13 -3.16
C ALA A 202 20.33 34.87 -2.06
N LEU A 203 19.65 34.15 -1.16
CA LEU A 203 18.96 34.75 -0.01
C LEU A 203 19.92 35.24 1.07
N GLN A 204 21.13 34.66 1.17
CA GLN A 204 22.18 35.03 2.14
C GLN A 204 21.74 35.02 3.61
N ARG A 205 20.66 34.31 3.94
CA ARG A 205 20.13 34.15 5.30
C ARG A 205 19.33 32.86 5.40
N GLU A 206 19.12 32.37 6.62
CA GLU A 206 18.39 31.12 6.87
C GLU A 206 16.93 31.34 7.28
N ASP A 207 16.57 32.53 7.74
CA ASP A 207 15.26 32.90 8.30
C ASP A 207 14.30 33.49 7.26
N PHE A 208 14.50 33.15 5.97
CA PHE A 208 13.61 33.56 4.89
C PHE A 208 12.23 32.89 4.99
N VAL A 209 11.22 33.57 4.45
CA VAL A 209 9.83 33.10 4.36
C VAL A 209 9.43 32.83 2.90
N TYR A 210 8.25 32.24 2.68
CA TYR A 210 7.72 31.94 1.36
C TYR A 210 7.80 33.14 0.40
N TRP A 211 7.41 34.32 0.89
CA TRP A 211 7.37 35.54 0.09
C TRP A 211 8.76 36.03 -0.34
N ASP A 212 9.80 35.77 0.45
CA ASP A 212 11.17 36.11 0.06
C ASP A 212 11.62 35.27 -1.14
N VAL A 213 11.28 33.98 -1.14
CA VAL A 213 11.61 33.05 -2.23
C VAL A 213 10.83 33.40 -3.48
N VAL A 214 9.52 33.66 -3.36
CA VAL A 214 8.68 34.09 -4.48
C VAL A 214 9.20 35.39 -5.10
N ARG A 215 9.53 36.38 -4.27
CA ARG A 215 10.08 37.65 -4.74
C ARG A 215 11.41 37.45 -5.46
N LEU A 216 12.32 36.68 -4.86
CA LEU A 216 13.63 36.38 -5.43
C LEU A 216 13.50 35.71 -6.81
N ILE A 217 12.64 34.71 -6.94
CA ILE A 217 12.45 33.98 -8.21
C ILE A 217 11.83 34.89 -9.28
N LYS A 218 10.94 35.80 -8.90
CA LYS A 218 10.37 36.80 -9.84
C LYS A 218 11.41 37.82 -10.31
N GLU A 219 12.28 38.27 -9.40
CA GLU A 219 13.37 39.20 -9.72
C GLU A 219 14.50 38.52 -10.50
N ARG A 220 14.72 37.23 -10.24
CA ARG A 220 15.84 36.43 -10.75
C ARG A 220 15.38 35.04 -11.25
N PRO A 221 14.61 34.98 -12.34
CA PRO A 221 14.09 33.71 -12.87
C PRO A 221 15.19 32.75 -13.35
N GLU A 222 16.40 33.25 -13.65
CA GLU A 222 17.55 32.44 -14.05
C GLU A 222 17.98 31.43 -12.98
N LEU A 223 17.60 31.66 -11.71
CA LEU A 223 17.87 30.73 -10.62
C LEU A 223 17.14 29.39 -10.78
N LEU A 224 16.03 29.36 -11.52
CA LEU A 224 15.24 28.16 -11.79
C LEU A 224 15.76 27.33 -12.97
N GLU A 225 16.74 27.83 -13.73
CA GLU A 225 17.24 27.13 -14.91
C GLU A 225 17.86 25.79 -14.54
N ARG A 226 17.46 24.74 -15.26
CA ARG A 226 17.94 23.37 -15.09
C ARG A 226 18.65 22.93 -16.35
N GLU A 227 19.69 22.13 -16.21
CA GLU A 227 20.37 21.51 -17.36
C GLU A 227 19.47 20.50 -18.09
N LYS A 228 18.50 19.91 -17.38
CA LYS A 228 17.58 18.91 -17.91
C LYS A 228 16.15 19.19 -17.45
N GLU A 229 15.21 18.96 -18.37
CA GLU A 229 13.80 18.88 -18.00
C GLU A 229 13.53 17.63 -17.18
N ILE A 230 12.70 17.78 -16.14
CA ILE A 230 12.43 16.75 -15.15
C ILE A 230 10.94 16.49 -15.05
N PRO A 231 10.50 15.22 -15.03
CA PRO A 231 9.09 14.90 -14.84
C PRO A 231 8.63 15.23 -13.42
N VAL A 232 7.53 15.99 -13.35
CA VAL A 232 6.93 16.44 -12.11
C VAL A 232 6.10 15.31 -11.46
N ASN A 233 6.21 15.16 -10.14
CA ASN A 233 5.38 14.23 -9.34
C ASN A 233 5.42 12.76 -9.81
N GLU A 234 6.54 12.32 -10.37
CA GLU A 234 6.69 10.96 -10.92
C GLU A 234 6.35 9.88 -9.89
N GLY A 235 6.76 10.07 -8.63
CA GLY A 235 6.48 9.14 -7.54
C GLY A 235 4.98 8.88 -7.33
N TYR A 236 4.16 9.93 -7.34
CA TYR A 236 2.70 9.78 -7.20
C TYR A 236 2.07 9.16 -8.45
N LEU A 237 2.53 9.57 -9.64
CA LEU A 237 2.06 8.99 -10.90
C LEU A 237 2.37 7.49 -11.02
N ARG A 238 3.50 7.03 -10.46
CA ARG A 238 3.84 5.61 -10.36
C ARG A 238 2.81 4.86 -9.50
N SER A 239 2.53 5.32 -8.28
CA SER A 239 1.57 4.66 -7.40
C SER A 239 0.15 4.65 -8.01
N LEU A 240 -0.23 5.66 -8.82
CA LEU A 240 -1.50 5.64 -9.57
C LEU A 240 -1.54 4.60 -10.70
N ARG A 241 -0.39 4.21 -11.28
CA ARG A 241 -0.33 3.08 -12.20
C ARG A 241 -0.49 1.76 -11.45
N GLU A 242 0.18 1.63 -10.32
CA GLU A 242 0.06 0.46 -9.42
C GLU A 242 -1.38 0.28 -8.91
N ASP A 243 -2.10 1.37 -8.62
CA ASP A 243 -3.54 1.32 -8.30
C ASP A 243 -4.37 0.64 -9.40
N ARG A 244 -4.08 0.94 -10.68
CA ARG A 244 -4.81 0.34 -11.81
C ARG A 244 -4.53 -1.15 -11.90
N GLU A 245 -3.28 -1.56 -11.67
CA GLU A 245 -2.89 -2.97 -11.65
C GLU A 245 -3.52 -3.72 -10.47
N PHE A 246 -3.55 -3.10 -9.29
CA PHE A 246 -4.23 -3.63 -8.12
C PHE A 246 -5.74 -3.78 -8.35
N ILE A 247 -6.42 -2.78 -8.91
CA ILE A 247 -7.84 -2.88 -9.27
C ILE A 247 -8.06 -3.98 -10.32
N LYS A 248 -7.14 -4.13 -11.28
CA LYS A 248 -7.19 -5.19 -12.29
C LYS A 248 -7.02 -6.57 -11.65
N SER A 249 -6.17 -6.71 -10.63
CA SER A 249 -6.00 -7.99 -9.92
C SER A 249 -7.22 -8.36 -9.07
N LEU A 250 -7.97 -7.37 -8.57
CA LEU A 250 -9.25 -7.60 -7.87
C LEU A 250 -10.36 -8.09 -8.80
N LYS A 251 -10.31 -7.74 -10.09
CA LYS A 251 -11.25 -8.28 -11.07
C LYS A 251 -10.86 -9.73 -11.35
N GLY A 252 -11.60 -10.67 -10.77
CA GLY A 252 -11.41 -12.10 -10.96
C GLY A 252 -11.27 -12.47 -12.45
N ARG A 253 -10.53 -13.55 -12.73
CA ARG A 253 -10.34 -14.02 -14.11
C ARG A 253 -11.64 -14.66 -14.61
N ARG A 254 -12.06 -14.30 -15.82
CA ARG A 254 -13.15 -15.01 -16.51
C ARG A 254 -12.67 -16.42 -16.84
N LEU A 255 -13.42 -17.43 -16.41
CA LEU A 255 -13.12 -18.83 -16.71
C LEU A 255 -13.41 -19.15 -18.17
N LYS A 256 -12.59 -20.03 -18.74
CA LYS A 256 -12.87 -20.71 -20.02
C LYS A 256 -13.75 -21.93 -19.72
N LEU A 257 -14.79 -22.17 -20.48
CA LEU A 257 -15.80 -23.20 -20.15
C LEU A 257 -16.24 -24.00 -21.39
N GLU A 258 -15.55 -23.84 -22.51
CA GLU A 258 -15.93 -24.40 -23.81
C GLU A 258 -15.93 -25.93 -23.80
N GLU A 259 -14.88 -26.55 -23.29
CA GLU A 259 -14.75 -28.01 -23.20
C GLU A 259 -15.62 -28.58 -22.09
N SER A 260 -15.73 -27.90 -20.93
CA SER A 260 -16.65 -28.28 -19.86
C SER A 260 -18.11 -28.31 -20.35
N LEU A 261 -18.55 -27.30 -21.10
CA LEU A 261 -19.92 -27.24 -21.64
C LEU A 261 -20.15 -28.24 -22.76
N ARG A 262 -19.16 -28.48 -23.62
CA ARG A 262 -19.26 -29.54 -24.63
C ARG A 262 -19.39 -30.92 -24.00
N HIS A 263 -18.61 -31.18 -22.94
CA HIS A 263 -18.69 -32.41 -22.17
C HIS A 263 -20.05 -32.53 -21.47
N PHE A 264 -20.57 -31.43 -20.92
CA PHE A 264 -21.89 -31.38 -20.29
C PHE A 264 -23.01 -31.85 -21.23
N GLU A 265 -23.06 -31.32 -22.45
CA GLU A 265 -24.10 -31.66 -23.44
C GLU A 265 -24.08 -33.13 -23.84
N ARG A 266 -22.89 -33.74 -23.88
CA ARG A 266 -22.74 -35.18 -24.11
C ARG A 266 -23.22 -35.98 -22.89
N THR A 267 -22.73 -35.64 -21.70
CA THR A 267 -22.98 -36.41 -20.48
C THR A 267 -24.44 -36.36 -20.04
N LYS A 268 -25.13 -35.23 -20.29
CA LYS A 268 -26.57 -35.07 -20.00
C LYS A 268 -27.45 -36.10 -20.70
N ARG A 269 -27.00 -36.65 -21.84
CA ARG A 269 -27.72 -37.69 -22.60
C ARG A 269 -27.43 -39.11 -22.11
N LEU A 270 -26.43 -39.27 -21.26
CA LEU A 270 -25.88 -40.58 -20.86
C LEU A 270 -26.11 -40.88 -19.37
N VAL A 271 -25.97 -39.85 -18.52
CA VAL A 271 -26.03 -40.00 -17.06
C VAL A 271 -27.03 -38.99 -16.52
N PRO A 272 -28.11 -39.43 -15.83
CA PRO A 272 -28.99 -38.52 -15.11
C PRO A 272 -28.19 -37.59 -14.21
N ASN A 273 -28.58 -36.31 -14.14
CA ASN A 273 -27.88 -35.30 -13.32
C ASN A 273 -26.39 -35.09 -13.68
N CYS A 274 -25.93 -35.63 -14.81
CA CYS A 274 -24.55 -35.62 -15.30
C CYS A 274 -23.50 -36.17 -14.33
N SER A 275 -23.93 -36.96 -13.33
CA SER A 275 -23.05 -37.51 -12.31
C SER A 275 -23.64 -38.77 -11.68
N GLN A 276 -22.78 -39.68 -11.24
CA GLN A 276 -23.16 -40.89 -10.51
C GLN A 276 -23.55 -40.62 -9.05
N THR A 277 -23.38 -39.38 -8.57
CA THR A 277 -23.77 -38.94 -7.21
C THR A 277 -24.44 -37.58 -7.26
N PHE A 278 -25.48 -37.37 -6.45
CA PHE A 278 -26.21 -36.09 -6.44
C PHE A 278 -25.34 -34.91 -5.98
N SER A 279 -24.42 -35.12 -5.04
CA SER A 279 -23.52 -34.09 -4.52
C SER A 279 -22.55 -33.52 -5.57
N LYS A 280 -22.39 -34.21 -6.71
CA LYS A 280 -21.60 -33.76 -7.87
C LYS A 280 -22.46 -33.41 -9.07
N SER A 281 -23.78 -33.32 -8.89
CA SER A 281 -24.71 -32.98 -9.97
C SER A 281 -24.46 -31.56 -10.46
N TYR A 282 -24.64 -31.33 -11.76
CA TYR A 282 -24.66 -29.97 -12.33
C TYR A 282 -25.73 -29.07 -11.66
N LEU A 283 -26.76 -29.65 -11.04
CA LEU A 283 -27.81 -28.91 -10.33
C LEU A 283 -27.30 -28.21 -9.06
N GLN A 284 -26.13 -28.60 -8.54
CA GLN A 284 -25.46 -27.92 -7.43
C GLN A 284 -24.74 -26.64 -7.88
N PHE A 285 -24.71 -26.35 -9.19
CA PHE A 285 -23.84 -25.35 -9.79
C PHE A 285 -24.55 -24.47 -10.82
N SER A 286 -24.10 -23.21 -10.96
CA SER A 286 -24.58 -22.31 -12.01
C SER A 286 -23.93 -22.65 -13.35
N VAL A 287 -24.62 -23.44 -14.17
CA VAL A 287 -24.17 -23.85 -15.51
C VAL A 287 -23.78 -22.62 -16.34
N GLY A 288 -22.58 -22.65 -16.93
CA GLY A 288 -22.03 -21.55 -17.73
C GLY A 288 -21.34 -20.44 -16.92
N ALA A 289 -21.35 -20.53 -15.59
CA ALA A 289 -20.57 -19.65 -14.72
C ALA A 289 -19.39 -20.37 -14.04
N VAL A 290 -19.45 -21.70 -13.93
CA VAL A 290 -18.42 -22.53 -13.29
C VAL A 290 -18.10 -23.77 -14.13
N PRO A 291 -16.92 -24.39 -13.93
CA PRO A 291 -16.60 -25.68 -14.52
C PRO A 291 -17.48 -26.76 -13.90
N LEU A 292 -17.92 -27.72 -14.71
CA LEU A 292 -18.78 -28.82 -14.26
C LEU A 292 -18.03 -30.16 -14.16
N PHE A 293 -16.81 -30.23 -14.71
CA PHE A 293 -16.01 -31.43 -14.78
C PHE A 293 -14.55 -31.12 -14.45
N VAL A 294 -13.94 -31.99 -13.64
CA VAL A 294 -12.53 -31.92 -13.25
C VAL A 294 -11.75 -32.96 -14.05
N ARG A 295 -10.58 -32.58 -14.57
CA ARG A 295 -9.65 -33.48 -15.27
C ARG A 295 -8.71 -34.18 -14.29
N GLU A 296 -8.11 -33.40 -13.40
CA GLU A 296 -7.07 -33.85 -12.48
C GLU A 296 -7.01 -32.91 -11.25
N GLY A 297 -6.27 -33.29 -10.21
CA GLY A 297 -6.02 -32.41 -9.08
C GLY A 297 -4.83 -32.84 -8.24
N LYS A 298 -4.12 -31.88 -7.65
CA LYS A 298 -3.02 -32.10 -6.70
C LYS A 298 -3.14 -31.14 -5.53
N GLY A 299 -2.93 -31.63 -4.30
CA GLY A 299 -3.16 -30.84 -3.10
C GLY A 299 -4.61 -30.34 -3.04
N CYS A 300 -4.83 -29.05 -2.86
CA CYS A 300 -6.17 -28.44 -2.87
C CYS A 300 -6.61 -27.90 -4.25
N GLN A 301 -5.86 -28.21 -5.32
CA GLN A 301 -6.01 -27.56 -6.61
C GLN A 301 -6.44 -28.55 -7.70
N PRO A 302 -7.74 -28.66 -8.01
CA PRO A 302 -8.20 -29.28 -9.25
C PRO A 302 -7.89 -28.42 -10.48
N VAL A 303 -7.79 -29.10 -11.61
CA VAL A 303 -7.73 -28.54 -12.96
C VAL A 303 -8.92 -29.10 -13.74
N ASP A 304 -9.74 -28.22 -14.31
CA ASP A 304 -10.88 -28.63 -15.14
C ASP A 304 -10.50 -28.98 -16.59
N LEU A 305 -11.51 -29.32 -17.39
CA LEU A 305 -11.31 -29.68 -18.81
C LEU A 305 -10.78 -28.53 -19.67
N ASP A 306 -11.01 -27.28 -19.26
CA ASP A 306 -10.60 -26.06 -19.94
C ASP A 306 -9.23 -25.54 -19.46
N GLY A 307 -8.61 -26.24 -18.51
CA GLY A 307 -7.33 -25.88 -17.91
C GLY A 307 -7.42 -24.78 -16.86
N ASN A 308 -8.61 -24.44 -16.34
CA ASN A 308 -8.67 -23.53 -15.20
C ASN A 308 -8.26 -24.28 -13.93
N THR A 309 -7.43 -23.63 -13.12
CA THR A 309 -7.02 -24.09 -11.80
C THR A 309 -7.68 -23.22 -10.73
N TYR A 310 -8.24 -23.85 -9.71
CA TYR A 310 -8.90 -23.17 -8.60
C TYR A 310 -8.65 -23.93 -7.30
N ILE A 311 -8.90 -23.27 -6.15
CA ILE A 311 -8.83 -23.92 -4.84
C ILE A 311 -10.19 -24.55 -4.57
N ASP A 312 -10.22 -25.85 -4.33
CA ASP A 312 -11.43 -26.56 -3.92
C ASP A 312 -11.54 -26.58 -2.39
N TYR A 313 -12.50 -25.85 -1.84
CA TYR A 313 -12.77 -25.87 -0.40
C TYR A 313 -13.61 -27.07 0.04
N THR A 314 -14.20 -27.80 -0.91
CA THR A 314 -15.05 -28.98 -0.63
C THR A 314 -14.21 -30.26 -0.55
N MET A 315 -13.02 -30.28 -1.16
CA MET A 315 -12.02 -31.35 -1.06
C MET A 315 -12.61 -32.76 -1.22
N GLY A 316 -13.26 -33.01 -2.35
CA GLY A 316 -13.82 -34.32 -2.66
C GLY A 316 -14.98 -34.72 -1.74
N LEU A 317 -15.81 -33.76 -1.36
CA LEU A 317 -16.91 -33.93 -0.36
C LEU A 317 -16.37 -34.28 1.03
N GLY A 318 -15.22 -33.70 1.39
CA GLY A 318 -14.53 -33.95 2.66
C GLY A 318 -13.69 -35.23 2.69
N ALA A 319 -13.72 -36.07 1.65
CA ALA A 319 -12.94 -37.31 1.63
C ALA A 319 -11.43 -37.08 1.41
N CYS A 320 -11.05 -36.00 0.73
CA CYS A 320 -9.67 -35.71 0.36
C CYS A 320 -9.01 -34.71 1.32
N VAL A 321 -9.11 -34.95 2.64
CA VAL A 321 -8.59 -34.02 3.67
C VAL A 321 -7.10 -33.73 3.51
N LEU A 322 -6.30 -34.72 3.09
CA LEU A 322 -4.86 -34.58 2.87
C LEU A 322 -4.49 -33.96 1.51
N GLY A 323 -5.49 -33.63 0.68
CA GLY A 323 -5.27 -33.20 -0.70
C GLY A 323 -5.52 -34.30 -1.74
N TYR A 324 -5.85 -33.86 -2.95
CA TYR A 324 -5.83 -34.70 -4.14
C TYR A 324 -4.41 -35.18 -4.41
N ALA A 325 -4.26 -36.45 -4.84
CA ALA A 325 -2.97 -37.02 -5.23
C ALA A 325 -1.87 -36.83 -4.16
N PHE A 326 -2.18 -37.10 -2.90
CA PHE A 326 -1.23 -37.01 -1.80
C PHE A 326 -0.20 -38.15 -1.88
N GLU A 327 1.07 -37.80 -2.10
CA GLU A 327 2.15 -38.73 -2.48
C GLU A 327 2.27 -39.98 -1.58
N PRO A 328 2.29 -39.86 -0.24
CA PRO A 328 2.42 -41.04 0.63
C PRO A 328 1.26 -42.05 0.48
N VAL A 329 0.06 -41.57 0.17
CA VAL A 329 -1.10 -42.44 -0.08
C VAL A 329 -1.02 -43.07 -1.46
N LEU A 330 -0.60 -42.31 -2.48
CA LEU A 330 -0.42 -42.83 -3.83
C LEU A 330 0.58 -43.98 -3.87
N GLU A 331 1.77 -43.80 -3.29
CA GLU A 331 2.81 -44.83 -3.26
C GLU A 331 2.32 -46.14 -2.62
N ARG A 332 1.57 -46.03 -1.50
CA ARG A 332 1.01 -47.20 -0.81
C ARG A 332 -0.04 -47.89 -1.67
N VAL A 333 -0.95 -47.14 -2.27
CA VAL A 333 -2.02 -47.66 -3.12
C VAL A 333 -1.43 -48.34 -4.35
N GLU A 334 -0.49 -47.72 -5.06
CA GLU A 334 0.16 -48.28 -6.25
C GLU A 334 0.81 -49.64 -5.97
N LYS A 335 1.45 -49.78 -4.80
CA LYS A 335 2.03 -51.04 -4.37
C LYS A 335 0.98 -52.14 -4.17
N GLU A 336 -0.14 -51.81 -3.54
CA GLU A 336 -1.22 -52.78 -3.29
C GLU A 336 -2.03 -53.10 -4.56
N LEU A 337 -2.22 -52.14 -5.48
CA LEU A 337 -2.93 -52.35 -6.75
C LEU A 337 -2.33 -53.52 -7.56
N ARG A 338 -1.01 -53.73 -7.49
CA ARG A 338 -0.32 -54.84 -8.18
C ARG A 338 -0.73 -56.23 -7.67
N ARG A 339 -1.37 -56.32 -6.51
CA ARG A 339 -1.85 -57.57 -5.92
C ARG A 339 -3.29 -57.88 -6.31
N GLY A 340 -3.97 -56.94 -6.97
CA GLY A 340 -5.39 -57.01 -7.31
C GLY A 340 -6.24 -56.07 -6.46
N THR A 341 -7.48 -55.85 -6.90
CA THR A 341 -8.47 -55.04 -6.19
C THR A 341 -9.81 -55.75 -6.22
N VAL A 342 -10.65 -55.52 -5.19
CA VAL A 342 -12.02 -56.07 -5.09
C VAL A 342 -12.05 -57.60 -5.23
N PHE A 343 -11.54 -58.29 -4.21
CA PHE A 343 -11.57 -59.74 -4.14
C PHE A 343 -12.94 -60.26 -3.68
N THR A 344 -13.28 -61.50 -4.06
CA THR A 344 -14.45 -62.21 -3.52
C THR A 344 -14.27 -62.61 -2.05
N LEU A 345 -13.03 -62.89 -1.63
CA LEU A 345 -12.65 -63.20 -0.25
C LEU A 345 -12.08 -61.95 0.44
N PRO A 346 -12.19 -61.82 1.78
CA PRO A 346 -11.70 -60.65 2.49
C PRO A 346 -10.18 -60.52 2.37
N SER A 347 -9.70 -59.29 2.26
CA SER A 347 -8.27 -58.98 2.32
C SER A 347 -7.77 -59.07 3.75
N TYR A 348 -6.53 -59.52 3.94
CA TYR A 348 -5.90 -59.50 5.27
C TYR A 348 -5.79 -58.08 5.84
N LEU A 349 -5.74 -57.05 4.97
CA LEU A 349 -5.72 -55.63 5.36
C LEU A 349 -6.99 -55.17 6.07
N GLU A 350 -8.11 -55.89 5.94
CA GLU A 350 -9.35 -55.56 6.64
C GLU A 350 -9.18 -55.69 8.16
N ALA A 351 -8.46 -56.71 8.62
CA ALA A 351 -8.14 -56.88 10.03
C ALA A 351 -7.21 -55.77 10.55
N GLU A 352 -6.15 -55.44 9.79
CA GLU A 352 -5.23 -54.36 10.14
C GLU A 352 -5.93 -53.00 10.24
N LEU A 353 -6.87 -52.71 9.33
CA LEU A 353 -7.68 -51.49 9.39
C LEU A 353 -8.60 -51.47 10.60
N ALA A 354 -9.24 -52.60 10.94
CA ALA A 354 -10.12 -52.68 12.09
C ALA A 354 -9.36 -52.43 13.41
N GLU A 355 -8.15 -53.01 13.55
CA GLU A 355 -7.27 -52.75 14.70
C GLU A 355 -6.93 -51.27 14.84
N LEU A 356 -6.54 -50.62 13.73
CA LEU A 356 -6.24 -49.19 13.72
C LEU A 356 -7.47 -48.34 14.05
N LEU A 357 -8.64 -48.67 13.51
CA LEU A 357 -9.86 -47.93 13.80
C LEU A 357 -10.25 -48.02 15.28
N ARG A 358 -10.06 -49.18 15.92
CA ARG A 358 -10.31 -49.35 17.36
C ARG A 358 -9.33 -48.58 18.23
N GLU A 359 -8.08 -48.45 17.79
CA GLU A 359 -7.09 -47.60 18.45
C GLU A 359 -7.47 -46.11 18.36
N VAL A 360 -7.89 -45.66 17.17
CA VAL A 360 -8.17 -44.24 16.89
C VAL A 360 -9.56 -43.81 17.38
N ILE A 361 -10.54 -44.72 17.37
CA ILE A 361 -11.94 -44.46 17.72
C ILE A 361 -12.33 -45.38 18.89
N PRO A 362 -12.27 -44.88 20.14
CA PRO A 362 -12.44 -45.71 21.34
C PRO A 362 -13.78 -46.46 21.47
N CYS A 363 -14.79 -46.09 20.68
CA CYS A 363 -16.12 -46.69 20.65
C CYS A 363 -16.43 -47.50 19.38
N CYS A 364 -15.45 -47.71 18.50
CA CYS A 364 -15.62 -48.56 17.33
C CYS A 364 -15.56 -50.04 17.75
N GLU A 365 -16.58 -50.82 17.39
CA GLU A 365 -16.63 -52.28 17.60
C GLU A 365 -15.87 -53.05 16.50
#